data_AF-A0A1V6FK43-F1
#
_entry.id   AF-A0A1V6FK43-F1
#
_cell.length_a   1.000
_cell.length_b   1.000
_cell.length_c   1.000
_cell.angle_alpha   90.00
_cell.angle_beta   90.00
_cell.angle_gamma   90.00
#
_symmetry.space_group_name_H-M   'P 1'
#
loop_
_entity.id
_entity.type
_entity.pdbx_description
1 polymer ?
#
loop_
_entity_poly.entity_id
_entity_poly.type
_entity_poly.pdbx_seq_one_letter_code
_entity_poly.pdbx_strand_id
1 'polypeptide(L)'
;MSAGEILNIRRGLYCLAPEFQKKPISVYSLAQRIYGPSYISMETALSHHGWTPEAVYACTCASFGNSKEFETPLGVFSYKRVPQHTFFHSVQRCNDENGNVFFMASPAKALVDYLYVHQLKWTRIDEPIASLRIDEDELADVKAEELKALLDNYSNGRVKRFLTGWLGEVKS
;
A
#
# COMPACT_ATOMS: atom_id res chain seq x y z
N MET A 1 -12.92 -34.14 -10.44
CA MET A 1 -12.60 -32.89 -9.72
C MET A 1 -13.89 -32.10 -9.69
N SER A 2 -14.48 -31.93 -8.52
CA SER A 2 -15.84 -31.42 -8.40
C SER A 2 -15.87 -29.90 -8.60
N ALA A 3 -16.95 -29.39 -9.19
CA ALA A 3 -17.17 -27.96 -9.33
C ALA A 3 -17.42 -27.36 -7.94
N GLY A 4 -16.41 -26.71 -7.35
CA GLY A 4 -16.53 -26.06 -6.04
C GLY A 4 -15.27 -26.12 -5.18
N GLU A 5 -14.39 -27.11 -5.40
CA GLU A 5 -13.16 -27.27 -4.60
C GLU A 5 -12.08 -26.24 -4.93
N ILE A 6 -12.11 -25.65 -6.13
CA ILE A 6 -11.11 -24.71 -6.64
C ILE A 6 -11.79 -23.42 -7.07
N LEU A 7 -11.30 -22.30 -6.55
CA LEU A 7 -11.68 -20.95 -6.92
C LEU A 7 -10.71 -20.38 -7.96
N ASN A 8 -11.26 -19.81 -9.03
CA ASN A 8 -10.48 -19.06 -10.00
C ASN A 8 -10.21 -17.65 -9.45
N ILE A 9 -8.93 -17.29 -9.31
CA ILE A 9 -8.53 -15.93 -8.90
C ILE A 9 -8.29 -15.07 -10.14
N ARG A 10 -7.53 -15.59 -11.10
CA ARG A 10 -7.42 -15.04 -12.47
C ARG A 10 -6.90 -16.13 -13.39
N ARG A 11 -6.80 -15.84 -14.69
CA ARG A 11 -6.16 -16.76 -15.65
C ARG A 11 -4.77 -17.18 -15.16
N GLY A 12 -4.60 -18.49 -14.94
CA GLY A 12 -3.36 -19.10 -14.48
C GLY A 12 -3.10 -19.04 -12.97
N LEU A 13 -4.05 -18.55 -12.16
CA LEU A 13 -3.95 -18.49 -10.71
C LEU A 13 -5.26 -18.95 -10.06
N TYR A 14 -5.17 -19.97 -9.22
CA TYR A 14 -6.29 -20.63 -8.57
C TYR A 14 -5.96 -20.89 -7.11
N CYS A 15 -6.99 -21.08 -6.29
CA CYS A 15 -6.82 -21.54 -4.91
C CYS A 15 -7.91 -22.53 -4.53
N LEU A 16 -7.73 -23.23 -3.41
CA LEU A 16 -8.77 -24.09 -2.85
C LEU A 16 -9.88 -23.24 -2.24
N ALA A 17 -11.13 -23.70 -2.30
CA ALA A 17 -12.22 -23.06 -1.58
C ALA A 17 -11.97 -23.09 -0.06
N PRO A 18 -12.48 -22.11 0.72
CA PRO A 18 -12.15 -21.95 2.14
C PRO A 18 -12.32 -23.23 2.98
N GLU A 19 -13.35 -24.03 2.71
CA GLU A 19 -13.63 -25.30 3.40
C GLU A 19 -12.55 -26.38 3.20
N PHE A 20 -11.71 -26.25 2.17
CA PHE A 20 -10.61 -27.18 1.88
C PHE A 20 -9.22 -26.60 2.23
N GLN A 21 -9.16 -25.39 2.79
CA GLN A 21 -7.90 -24.75 3.15
C GLN A 21 -7.43 -25.19 4.53
N LYS A 22 -6.18 -25.66 4.63
CA LYS A 22 -5.54 -25.96 5.94
C LYS A 22 -5.22 -24.70 6.74
N LYS A 23 -4.99 -23.59 6.04
CA LYS A 23 -4.67 -22.26 6.59
C LYS A 23 -5.34 -21.22 5.70
N PRO A 24 -5.83 -20.10 6.27
CA PRO A 24 -6.44 -19.05 5.48
C PRO A 24 -5.43 -18.46 4.48
N ILE A 25 -5.93 -18.09 3.30
CA ILE A 25 -5.12 -17.38 2.30
C ILE A 25 -4.95 -15.94 2.74
N SER A 26 -3.70 -15.53 2.88
CA SER A 26 -3.35 -14.13 3.11
C SER A 26 -3.68 -13.28 1.89
N VAL A 27 -4.57 -12.30 2.07
CA VAL A 27 -4.91 -11.29 1.05
C VAL A 27 -3.64 -10.57 0.58
N TYR A 28 -2.78 -10.20 1.52
CA TYR A 28 -1.52 -9.48 1.27
C TYR A 28 -0.53 -10.28 0.41
N SER A 29 -0.33 -11.56 0.73
CA SER A 29 0.54 -12.41 -0.08
C SER A 29 -0.09 -12.78 -1.43
N LEU A 30 -1.42 -12.90 -1.49
CA LEU A 30 -2.13 -13.15 -2.73
C LEU A 30 -2.00 -11.96 -3.70
N ALA A 31 -2.06 -10.72 -3.21
CA ALA A 31 -1.96 -9.52 -4.02
C ALA A 31 -0.70 -9.51 -4.91
N GLN A 32 0.45 -9.93 -4.38
CA GLN A 32 1.70 -9.99 -5.15
C GLN A 32 1.69 -11.09 -6.22
N ARG A 33 0.95 -12.18 -6.01
CA ARG A 33 0.79 -13.28 -6.98
C ARG A 33 -0.18 -12.92 -8.10
N ILE A 34 -1.21 -12.14 -7.78
CA ILE A 34 -2.19 -11.66 -8.76
C ILE A 34 -1.50 -10.73 -9.76
N TYR A 35 -0.79 -9.70 -9.33
CA TYR A 35 -0.14 -8.79 -10.26
C TYR A 35 1.15 -8.23 -9.66
N GLY A 36 2.26 -8.47 -10.34
CA GLY A 36 3.58 -8.04 -9.88
C GLY A 36 4.51 -7.69 -11.05
N PRO A 37 5.64 -7.01 -10.79
CA PRO A 37 6.11 -6.58 -9.46
C PRO A 37 5.21 -5.52 -8.80
N SER A 38 4.91 -5.71 -7.51
CA SER A 38 4.03 -4.84 -6.71
C SER A 38 4.34 -4.95 -5.21
N TYR A 39 3.85 -3.99 -4.43
CA TYR A 39 3.82 -4.01 -2.96
C TYR A 39 2.52 -3.37 -2.46
N ILE A 40 2.10 -3.71 -1.26
CA ILE A 40 0.89 -3.20 -0.62
C ILE A 40 1.16 -1.77 -0.15
N SER A 41 0.25 -0.85 -0.48
CA SER A 41 0.41 0.58 -0.22
C SER A 41 -0.95 1.29 -0.11
N MET A 42 -0.95 2.62 -0.07
CA MET A 42 -2.13 3.49 0.02
C MET A 42 -3.03 3.12 1.21
N GLU A 43 -4.35 3.08 1.02
CA GLU A 43 -5.35 2.83 2.06
C GLU A 43 -5.05 1.54 2.82
N THR A 44 -4.71 0.46 2.12
CA THR A 44 -4.42 -0.83 2.77
C THR A 44 -3.22 -0.76 3.70
N ALA A 45 -2.14 -0.08 3.30
CA ALA A 45 -0.95 0.04 4.15
C ALA A 45 -1.16 1.05 5.28
N LEU A 46 -1.85 2.17 5.01
CA LEU A 46 -2.21 3.14 6.05
C LEU A 46 -3.06 2.50 7.14
N SER A 47 -4.08 1.72 6.75
CA SER A 47 -4.91 0.96 7.68
C SER A 47 -4.12 -0.14 8.41
N HIS A 48 -3.22 -0.85 7.71
CA HIS A 48 -2.35 -1.86 8.32
C HIS A 48 -1.47 -1.30 9.45
N HIS A 49 -0.98 -0.07 9.29
CA HIS A 49 -0.16 0.62 10.28
C HIS A 49 -0.99 1.45 11.27
N GLY A 50 -2.33 1.42 11.20
CA GLY A 50 -3.20 2.15 12.12
C GLY A 50 -3.29 3.67 11.86
N TRP A 51 -2.73 4.17 10.76
CA TRP A 51 -2.76 5.60 10.42
C TRP A 51 -4.14 6.09 10.01
N THR A 52 -5.03 5.21 9.54
CA THR A 52 -6.42 5.58 9.21
C THR A 52 -7.39 4.63 9.88
N PRO A 53 -8.43 5.14 10.56
CA PRO A 53 -9.43 4.30 11.24
C PRO A 53 -10.41 3.61 10.28
N GLU A 54 -10.50 4.08 9.03
CA GLU A 54 -11.41 3.53 8.04
C GLU A 54 -11.03 2.10 7.64
N ALA A 55 -12.04 1.23 7.56
CA ALA A 55 -11.86 -0.12 7.02
C ALA A 55 -11.67 -0.06 5.50
N VAL A 56 -10.73 -0.86 5.00
CA VAL A 56 -10.39 -0.88 3.58
C VAL A 56 -11.11 -2.04 2.89
N TYR A 57 -11.89 -1.73 1.86
CA TYR A 57 -12.70 -2.71 1.12
C TYR A 57 -11.95 -3.42 -0.02
N ALA A 58 -10.85 -2.84 -0.49
CA ALA A 58 -10.02 -3.40 -1.56
C ALA A 58 -8.55 -3.43 -1.16
N CYS A 59 -7.84 -4.51 -1.49
CA CYS A 59 -6.39 -4.56 -1.29
C CYS A 59 -5.69 -3.68 -2.34
N THR A 60 -5.17 -2.55 -1.89
CA THR A 60 -4.50 -1.54 -2.73
C THR A 60 -3.00 -1.77 -2.76
N CYS A 61 -2.45 -1.75 -3.98
CA CYS A 61 -1.05 -1.99 -4.24
C CYS A 61 -0.47 -0.95 -5.19
N ALA A 62 0.78 -0.59 -4.98
CA ALA A 62 1.56 0.08 -6.00
C ALA A 62 2.20 -0.98 -6.93
N SER A 63 2.16 -0.74 -8.24
CA SER A 63 2.70 -1.63 -9.25
C SER A 63 3.71 -0.92 -10.15
N PHE A 64 4.72 -1.66 -10.62
CA PHE A 64 5.64 -1.14 -11.62
C PHE A 64 4.96 -0.99 -13.00
N GLY A 65 4.08 -1.94 -13.31
CA GLY A 65 3.30 -1.98 -14.54
C GLY A 65 2.09 -1.03 -14.57
N ASN A 66 1.27 -1.16 -15.62
CA ASN A 66 0.05 -0.39 -15.79
C ASN A 66 -0.94 -0.65 -14.64
N SER A 67 -1.72 0.37 -14.30
CA SER A 67 -2.80 0.23 -13.33
C SER A 67 -3.82 -0.83 -13.79
N LYS A 68 -4.26 -1.67 -12.85
CA LYS A 68 -5.22 -2.75 -13.09
C LYS A 68 -6.08 -2.99 -11.86
N GLU A 69 -7.22 -3.60 -12.07
CA GLU A 69 -8.08 -4.07 -11.00
C GLU A 69 -8.49 -5.52 -11.27
N PHE A 70 -8.60 -6.31 -10.21
CA PHE A 70 -9.03 -7.69 -10.26
C PHE A 70 -10.10 -7.91 -9.19
N GLU A 71 -11.31 -8.21 -9.65
CA GLU A 71 -12.34 -8.77 -8.80
C GLU A 71 -12.12 -10.28 -8.70
N THR A 72 -12.00 -10.78 -7.48
CA THR A 72 -11.74 -12.19 -7.22
C THR A 72 -12.74 -12.70 -6.16
N PRO A 73 -12.96 -14.01 -6.06
CA PRO A 73 -13.76 -14.58 -4.98
C PRO A 73 -13.24 -14.26 -3.57
N LEU A 74 -11.99 -13.79 -3.43
CA LEU A 74 -11.35 -13.44 -2.15
C LEU A 74 -11.31 -11.93 -1.89
N GLY A 75 -11.93 -11.11 -2.75
CA GLY A 75 -11.97 -9.66 -2.64
C GLY A 75 -11.45 -8.93 -3.87
N VAL A 76 -11.45 -7.61 -3.79
CA VAL A 76 -10.99 -6.70 -4.84
C VAL A 76 -9.52 -6.35 -4.63
N PHE A 77 -8.73 -6.44 -5.69
CA PHE A 77 -7.32 -6.07 -5.70
C PHE A 77 -7.08 -4.96 -6.72
N SER A 78 -6.66 -3.78 -6.24
CA SER A 78 -6.43 -2.60 -7.08
C SER A 78 -4.94 -2.27 -7.12
N TYR A 79 -4.39 -2.14 -8.33
CA TYR A 79 -3.00 -1.87 -8.60
C TYR A 79 -2.86 -0.53 -9.29
N LYS A 80 -2.04 0.36 -8.75
CA LYS A 80 -1.80 1.68 -9.31
C LYS A 80 -0.34 1.85 -9.66
N ARG A 81 -0.08 2.37 -10.84
CA ARG A 81 1.29 2.72 -11.25
C ARG A 81 1.78 3.95 -10.49
N VAL A 82 2.85 3.79 -9.72
CA VAL A 82 3.53 4.89 -9.02
C VAL A 82 4.97 5.02 -9.53
N PRO A 83 5.28 6.02 -10.38
CA PRO A 83 6.62 6.29 -10.85
C PRO A 83 7.54 6.77 -9.72
N GLN A 84 8.68 6.11 -9.59
CA GLN A 84 9.70 6.36 -8.57
C GLN A 84 11.05 5.80 -9.05
N HIS A 85 12.15 6.29 -8.51
CA HIS A 85 13.51 5.90 -8.92
C HIS A 85 13.86 4.47 -8.47
N THR A 86 13.52 4.12 -7.23
CA THR A 86 13.73 2.81 -6.62
C THR A 86 12.40 2.22 -6.17
N PHE A 87 11.91 1.20 -6.88
CA PHE A 87 10.53 0.73 -6.73
C PHE A 87 10.18 0.20 -5.33
N PHE A 88 11.12 -0.46 -4.65
CA PHE A 88 10.92 -1.02 -3.30
C PHE A 88 11.55 -0.17 -2.18
N HIS A 89 11.84 1.11 -2.44
CA HIS A 89 12.33 2.00 -1.39
C HIS A 89 11.26 2.22 -0.31
N SER A 90 11.67 2.18 0.96
CA SER A 90 10.76 2.20 2.13
C SER A 90 9.66 1.14 2.08
N VAL A 91 9.98 -0.05 1.54
CA VAL A 91 9.10 -1.22 1.54
C VAL A 91 9.75 -2.33 2.35
N GLN A 92 9.01 -2.89 3.31
CA GLN A 92 9.46 -3.95 4.20
C GLN A 92 8.93 -5.30 3.75
N ARG A 93 9.72 -6.35 3.98
CA ARG A 93 9.29 -7.74 3.85
C ARG A 93 8.68 -8.21 5.17
N CYS A 94 7.37 -8.35 5.21
CA CYS A 94 6.59 -8.80 6.37
C CYS A 94 6.25 -10.30 6.24
N ASN A 95 5.93 -10.92 7.37
CA ASN A 95 5.32 -12.25 7.40
C ASN A 95 4.07 -12.21 8.27
N ASP A 96 3.02 -12.91 7.89
CA ASP A 96 1.87 -13.14 8.78
C ASP A 96 2.10 -14.33 9.72
N GLU A 97 1.17 -14.53 10.67
CA GLU A 97 1.15 -15.64 11.62
C GLU A 97 1.20 -17.04 10.96
N ASN A 98 0.80 -17.13 9.69
CA ASN A 98 0.75 -18.37 8.94
C ASN A 98 2.03 -18.63 8.13
N GLY A 99 3.01 -17.71 8.18
CA GLY A 99 4.27 -17.77 7.46
C GLY A 99 4.20 -17.26 6.01
N ASN A 100 3.09 -16.61 5.61
CA ASN A 100 2.98 -16.01 4.30
C ASN A 100 3.79 -14.71 4.24
N VAL A 101 4.53 -14.52 3.15
CA VAL A 101 5.43 -13.38 2.96
C VAL A 101 4.75 -12.31 2.13
N PHE A 102 4.91 -11.05 2.51
CA PHE A 102 4.45 -9.93 1.69
C PHE A 102 5.31 -8.67 1.79
N PHE A 103 5.20 -7.81 0.79
CA PHE A 103 5.87 -6.50 0.75
C PHE A 103 4.88 -5.40 1.13
N MET A 104 5.21 -4.64 2.17
CA MET A 104 4.37 -3.59 2.75
C MET A 104 5.14 -2.27 2.74
N ALA A 105 4.53 -1.20 2.21
CA ALA A 105 5.10 0.14 2.31
C ALA A 105 5.18 0.59 3.78
N SER A 106 6.20 1.41 4.13
CA SER A 106 6.17 2.15 5.39
C SER A 106 4.96 3.10 5.43
N PRO A 107 4.51 3.53 6.61
CA PRO A 107 3.37 4.44 6.71
C PRO A 107 3.55 5.74 5.90
N ALA A 108 4.70 6.40 6.03
CA ALA A 108 5.02 7.61 5.27
C ALA A 108 5.06 7.36 3.76
N LYS A 109 5.66 6.23 3.33
CA LYS A 109 5.67 5.80 1.92
C LYS A 109 4.26 5.57 1.39
N ALA A 110 3.38 4.94 2.17
CA ALA A 110 1.99 4.69 1.81
C ALA A 110 1.20 5.99 1.65
N LEU A 111 1.41 6.97 2.53
CA LEU A 111 0.79 8.30 2.44
C LEU A 111 1.23 9.04 1.17
N VAL A 112 2.52 8.97 0.82
CA VAL A 112 3.05 9.59 -0.40
C VAL A 112 2.49 8.93 -1.66
N ASP A 113 2.41 7.59 -1.68
CA ASP A 113 1.78 6.86 -2.78
C ASP A 113 0.31 7.24 -2.93
N TYR A 114 -0.42 7.36 -1.82
CA TYR A 114 -1.81 7.81 -1.79
C TYR A 114 -1.96 9.21 -2.41
N LEU A 115 -1.16 10.19 -1.97
CA LEU A 115 -1.16 11.56 -2.51
C LEU A 115 -0.88 11.58 -4.02
N TYR A 116 0.06 10.76 -4.48
CA TYR A 116 0.38 10.66 -5.90
C TYR A 116 -0.82 10.16 -6.72
N VAL A 117 -1.37 9.02 -6.31
CA VAL A 117 -2.45 8.30 -7.00
C VAL A 117 -3.74 9.11 -7.05
N HIS A 118 -4.13 9.69 -5.93
CA HIS A 118 -5.36 10.51 -5.81
C HIS A 118 -5.20 11.93 -6.35
N GLN A 119 -4.03 12.24 -6.89
CA GLN A 119 -3.73 13.53 -7.50
C GLN A 119 -3.89 14.74 -6.56
N LEU A 120 -3.72 14.50 -5.26
CA LEU A 120 -3.90 15.51 -4.23
C LEU A 120 -2.82 16.59 -4.33
N LYS A 121 -3.17 17.79 -3.87
CA LYS A 121 -2.32 18.99 -3.93
C LYS A 121 -1.88 19.45 -2.54
N TRP A 122 -1.81 18.51 -1.60
CA TRP A 122 -1.37 18.81 -0.25
C TRP A 122 0.05 19.35 -0.25
N THR A 123 0.29 20.23 0.70
CA THR A 123 1.54 20.94 0.93
C THR A 123 1.95 20.93 2.39
N ARG A 124 1.01 20.62 3.30
CA ARG A 124 1.21 20.63 4.74
C ARG A 124 0.61 19.37 5.37
N ILE A 125 1.03 19.05 6.60
CA ILE A 125 0.58 17.83 7.30
C ILE A 125 -0.84 17.93 7.86
N ASP A 126 -1.41 19.13 8.03
CA ASP A 126 -2.79 19.30 8.49
C ASP A 126 -3.82 18.78 7.48
N GLU A 127 -3.46 18.74 6.20
CA GLU A 127 -4.32 18.24 5.13
C GLU A 127 -4.57 16.71 5.20
N PRO A 128 -3.55 15.84 5.30
CA PRO A 128 -3.76 14.41 5.55
C PRO A 128 -4.40 14.13 6.91
N ILE A 129 -4.06 14.88 7.97
CA ILE A 129 -4.73 14.74 9.28
C ILE A 129 -6.24 14.94 9.14
N ALA A 130 -6.65 16.05 8.52
CA ALA A 130 -8.07 16.36 8.37
C ALA A 130 -8.81 15.40 7.42
N SER A 131 -8.17 15.02 6.32
CA SER A 131 -8.82 14.26 5.24
C SER A 131 -8.87 12.75 5.49
N LEU A 132 -7.84 12.21 6.13
CA LEU A 132 -7.68 10.78 6.40
C LEU A 132 -7.82 10.45 7.89
N ARG A 133 -8.04 11.46 8.75
CA ARG A 133 -8.18 11.32 10.20
C ARG A 133 -6.97 10.61 10.82
N ILE A 134 -5.79 10.91 10.28
CA ILE A 134 -4.51 10.45 10.83
C ILE A 134 -4.27 11.17 12.14
N ASP A 135 -3.81 10.43 13.14
CA ASP A 135 -3.34 11.02 14.39
C ASP A 135 -2.11 11.91 14.12
N GLU A 136 -2.07 13.09 14.72
CA GLU A 136 -0.96 14.04 14.54
C GLU A 136 0.35 13.45 15.06
N ASP A 137 0.28 12.67 16.15
CA ASP A 137 1.46 12.03 16.76
C ASP A 137 2.14 11.04 15.80
N GLU A 138 1.36 10.30 15.00
CA GLU A 138 1.87 9.36 14.00
C GLU A 138 2.70 10.05 12.90
N LEU A 139 2.27 11.25 12.47
CA LEU A 139 3.01 12.04 11.47
C LEU A 139 4.24 12.74 12.07
N ALA A 140 4.16 13.10 13.36
CA ALA A 140 5.26 13.73 14.10
C ALA A 140 6.41 12.75 14.37
N ASP A 141 6.12 11.46 14.51
CA ASP A 141 7.11 10.39 14.73
C ASP A 141 7.94 10.05 13.46
N VAL A 142 7.52 10.54 12.29
CA VAL A 142 8.27 10.34 11.04
C VAL A 142 9.56 11.16 11.05
N LYS A 143 10.68 10.47 10.87
CA LYS A 143 12.02 11.06 10.94
C LYS A 143 12.37 11.83 9.68
N ALA A 144 13.15 12.90 9.85
CA ALA A 144 13.65 13.72 8.75
C ALA A 144 14.44 12.91 7.71
N GLU A 145 15.20 11.89 8.14
CA GLU A 145 15.96 11.01 7.25
C GLU A 145 15.04 10.18 6.34
N GLU A 146 13.90 9.71 6.85
CA GLU A 146 12.92 8.96 6.05
C GLU A 146 12.31 9.88 4.99
N LEU A 147 11.92 11.10 5.36
CA LEU A 147 11.36 12.08 4.42
C LEU A 147 12.35 12.49 3.33
N LYS A 148 13.63 12.69 3.69
CA LYS A 148 14.70 12.99 2.71
C LYS A 148 14.88 11.84 1.72
N ALA A 149 14.90 10.61 2.21
CA ALA A 149 15.02 9.42 1.36
C ALA A 149 13.83 9.28 0.40
N LEU A 150 12.61 9.57 0.87
CA LEU A 150 11.43 9.65 0.00
C LEU A 150 11.57 10.79 -1.02
N LEU A 151 12.02 11.98 -0.62
CA LEU A 151 12.18 13.13 -1.53
C LEU A 151 13.14 12.82 -2.69
N ASP A 152 14.19 12.04 -2.44
CA ASP A 152 15.14 11.57 -3.45
C ASP A 152 14.55 10.49 -4.37
N ASN A 153 13.59 9.71 -3.86
CA ASN A 153 13.01 8.58 -4.59
C ASN A 153 11.88 8.98 -5.57
N TYR A 154 11.18 10.09 -5.34
CA TYR A 154 10.09 10.55 -6.20
C TYR A 154 10.49 11.74 -7.07
N SER A 155 10.00 11.78 -8.31
CA SER A 155 10.22 12.90 -9.24
C SER A 155 9.02 13.83 -9.39
N ASN A 156 7.83 13.42 -8.94
CA ASN A 156 6.60 14.18 -9.13
C ASN A 156 6.59 15.48 -8.29
N GLY A 157 6.26 16.62 -8.93
CA GLY A 157 6.29 17.92 -8.27
C GLY A 157 5.29 18.12 -7.13
N ARG A 158 4.11 17.48 -7.17
CA ARG A 158 3.12 17.55 -6.08
C ARG A 158 3.64 16.79 -4.87
N VAL A 159 4.14 15.58 -5.10
CA VAL A 159 4.77 14.74 -4.07
C VAL A 159 5.96 15.46 -3.43
N LYS A 160 6.89 16.00 -4.23
CA LYS A 160 8.04 16.74 -3.70
C LYS A 160 7.63 17.93 -2.86
N ARG A 161 6.63 18.69 -3.31
CA ARG A 161 6.13 19.86 -2.56
C ARG A 161 5.57 19.47 -1.20
N PHE A 162 4.76 18.41 -1.15
CA PHE A 162 4.24 17.87 0.11
C PHE A 162 5.37 17.41 1.03
N LEU A 163 6.32 16.61 0.52
CA LEU A 163 7.45 16.11 1.30
C LEU A 163 8.35 17.24 1.82
N THR A 164 8.59 18.29 1.03
CA THR A 164 9.33 19.48 1.50
C THR A 164 8.58 20.20 2.61
N GLY A 165 7.25 20.34 2.49
CA GLY A 165 6.43 20.95 3.52
C GLY A 165 6.46 20.16 4.82
N TRP A 166 6.20 18.84 4.73
CA TRP A 166 6.28 17.93 5.87
C TRP A 166 7.65 17.97 6.55
N LEU A 167 8.74 17.92 5.77
CA LEU A 167 10.10 18.01 6.31
C LEU A 167 10.36 19.31 7.08
N GLY A 168 9.74 20.41 6.69
CA GLY A 168 9.84 21.70 7.39
C GLY A 168 9.08 21.74 8.73
N GLU A 169 8.16 20.81 8.95
CA GLU A 169 7.35 20.70 10.18
C GLU A 169 7.92 19.67 11.17
N VAL A 170 8.84 18.81 10.74
CA VAL A 170 9.58 17.90 11.63
C VAL A 170 10.53 18.71 12.51
N LYS A 171 10.34 18.67 13.83
CA LYS A 171 11.21 19.34 14.80
C LYS A 171 12.62 18.72 14.73
N SER A 172 13.65 19.56 14.56
CA SER A 172 15.06 19.14 14.66
C SER A 172 15.44 18.70 16.06
#